data_AF-A0A1Y4SCK6-F1
#
_entry.id   AF-A0A1Y4SCK6-F1
#
_cell.length_a   1.000
_cell.length_b   1.000
_cell.length_c   1.000
_cell.angle_alpha   90.00
_cell.angle_beta   90.00
_cell.angle_gamma   90.00
#
_symmetry.space_group_name_H-M   'P 1'
#
loop_
_entity.id
_entity.type
_entity.pdbx_description
1 polymer ?
#
loop_
_entity_poly.entity_id
_entity_poly.type
_entity_poly.pdbx_seq_one_letter_code
_entity_poly.pdbx_strand_id
1 'polypeptide(L)'
;MSKRSRRSRTGVLPGAGRLRCHCGSPAVLRSAEGLCRTHRPGAMAYVCSRYPACDSYVMAHPGTLEPMGSLAGPKLRQLRYAAHREFNKLYQSGLMSKRDAYQWLAMTVQAPMAHAHIGHLGEYYCQVVIDESRKLLQERLEQKNKLKEVAGGA
;
A
#
# COMPACT_ATOMS: atom_id res chain seq x y z
N MET A 1 -18.55 -6.56 -48.16
CA MET A 1 -18.72 -6.02 -46.80
C MET A 1 -17.78 -6.76 -45.84
N SER A 2 -16.61 -6.18 -45.53
CA SER A 2 -15.56 -6.88 -44.78
C SER A 2 -15.63 -6.55 -43.28
N LYS A 3 -15.88 -7.56 -42.45
CA LYS A 3 -15.97 -7.47 -40.99
C LYS A 3 -14.56 -7.21 -40.42
N ARG A 4 -14.24 -5.97 -40.06
CA ARG A 4 -13.00 -5.64 -39.32
C ARG A 4 -13.12 -6.13 -37.88
N SER A 5 -12.40 -7.22 -37.60
CA SER A 5 -12.08 -7.72 -36.26
C SER A 5 -11.54 -6.59 -35.38
N ARG A 6 -12.25 -6.28 -34.28
CA ARG A 6 -11.79 -5.35 -33.23
C ARG A 6 -10.66 -6.04 -32.47
N ARG A 7 -9.42 -5.82 -32.87
CA ARG A 7 -8.23 -6.19 -32.09
C ARG A 7 -8.35 -5.57 -30.69
N SER A 8 -8.42 -6.45 -29.70
CA SER A 8 -8.27 -6.12 -28.28
C SER A 8 -7.05 -5.21 -28.11
N ARG A 9 -7.28 -3.99 -27.61
CA ARG A 9 -6.20 -3.11 -27.16
C ARG A 9 -5.62 -3.72 -25.89
N THR A 10 -4.67 -4.63 -26.06
CA THR A 10 -3.76 -5.08 -25.01
C THR A 10 -3.10 -3.82 -24.45
N GLY A 11 -3.51 -3.45 -23.23
CA GLY A 11 -2.96 -2.31 -22.51
C GLY A 11 -1.46 -2.47 -22.37
N VAL A 12 -0.73 -1.65 -23.13
CA VAL A 12 0.71 -1.49 -23.01
C VAL A 12 0.94 -0.50 -21.88
N LEU A 13 1.48 -1.00 -20.75
CA LEU A 13 2.05 -0.16 -19.70
C LEU A 13 3.37 0.46 -20.23
N PRO A 14 3.78 1.66 -19.77
CA PRO A 14 5.10 2.20 -20.06
C PRO A 14 6.15 1.40 -19.28
N GLY A 15 7.05 0.73 -20.00
CA GLY A 15 8.12 -0.10 -19.44
C GLY A 15 7.94 -1.58 -19.76
N ALA A 16 8.89 -2.17 -20.49
CA ALA A 16 8.83 -3.48 -21.14
C ALA A 16 8.90 -4.70 -20.19
N GLY A 17 8.17 -4.70 -19.07
CA GLY A 17 8.08 -5.81 -18.12
C GLY A 17 6.63 -6.19 -17.86
N ARG A 18 6.25 -7.44 -18.18
CA ARG A 18 4.95 -7.98 -17.77
C ARG A 18 4.96 -8.11 -16.24
N LEU A 19 4.05 -7.42 -15.54
CA LEU A 19 3.92 -7.54 -14.08
C LEU A 19 3.72 -9.01 -13.70
N ARG A 20 4.57 -9.53 -12.80
CA ARG A 20 4.54 -10.94 -12.36
C ARG A 20 4.15 -11.03 -10.90
N CYS A 21 3.40 -12.09 -10.61
CA CYS A 21 3.13 -12.50 -9.25
C CYS A 21 4.37 -13.20 -8.66
N HIS A 22 4.49 -13.24 -7.34
CA HIS A 22 5.54 -13.99 -6.64
C HIS A 22 5.52 -15.49 -6.94
N CYS A 23 4.40 -16.03 -7.43
CA CYS A 23 4.29 -17.42 -7.91
C CYS A 23 4.84 -17.62 -9.35
N GLY A 24 5.43 -16.60 -9.95
CA GLY A 24 6.00 -16.61 -11.31
C GLY A 24 4.98 -16.36 -12.44
N SER A 25 3.69 -16.57 -12.16
CA SER A 25 2.62 -16.36 -13.13
C SER A 25 2.40 -14.87 -13.47
N PRO A 26 1.97 -14.55 -14.70
CA PRO A 26 1.70 -13.17 -15.08
C PRO A 26 0.48 -12.62 -14.35
N ALA A 27 0.47 -11.30 -14.13
CA ALA A 27 -0.69 -10.57 -13.68
C ALA A 27 -1.52 -10.07 -14.87
N VAL A 28 -2.85 -10.06 -14.70
CA VAL A 28 -3.83 -9.58 -15.66
C VAL A 28 -4.65 -8.45 -15.05
N LEU A 29 -4.84 -7.38 -15.82
CA LEU A 29 -5.67 -6.26 -15.40
C LEU A 29 -7.15 -6.61 -15.60
N ARG A 30 -7.97 -6.52 -14.54
CA ARG A 30 -9.41 -6.78 -14.57
C ARG A 30 -10.16 -5.89 -13.58
N SER A 31 -11.50 -5.91 -13.66
CA SER A 31 -12.35 -5.26 -12.67
C SER A 31 -12.03 -5.75 -11.25
N ALA A 32 -11.99 -4.83 -10.30
CA ALA A 32 -11.82 -5.10 -8.88
C ALA A 32 -13.11 -5.59 -8.19
N GLU A 33 -14.21 -5.66 -8.95
CA GLU A 33 -15.49 -6.18 -8.48
C GLU A 33 -15.35 -7.63 -7.98
N GLY A 34 -15.83 -7.88 -6.77
CA GLY A 34 -15.70 -9.18 -6.09
C GLY A 34 -14.31 -9.50 -5.52
N LEU A 35 -13.28 -8.67 -5.73
CA LEU A 35 -11.93 -8.90 -5.18
C LEU A 35 -11.74 -8.23 -3.81
N CYS A 36 -12.14 -6.96 -3.70
CA CYS A 36 -11.96 -6.16 -2.49
C CYS A 36 -13.30 -5.57 -2.08
N ARG A 37 -13.71 -5.73 -0.82
CA ARG A 37 -15.02 -5.21 -0.36
C ARG A 37 -15.11 -3.68 -0.38
N THR A 38 -13.98 -2.98 -0.35
CA THR A 38 -13.90 -1.51 -0.24
C THR A 38 -13.48 -0.83 -1.54
N HIS A 39 -13.76 -1.42 -2.70
CA HIS A 39 -13.40 -0.82 -3.99
C HIS A 39 -14.43 0.22 -4.43
N ARG A 40 -13.97 1.25 -5.15
CA ARG A 40 -14.87 2.19 -5.83
C ARG A 40 -15.45 1.54 -7.09
N PRO A 41 -16.67 1.88 -7.51
CA PRO A 41 -17.20 1.43 -8.80
C PRO A 41 -16.22 1.74 -9.95
N GLY A 42 -16.00 0.77 -10.83
CA GLY A 42 -15.04 0.90 -11.93
C GLY A 42 -13.56 0.81 -11.53
N ALA A 43 -13.25 0.47 -10.28
CA ALA A 43 -11.87 0.22 -9.88
C ALA A 43 -11.29 -1.00 -10.60
N MET A 44 -10.02 -0.90 -10.97
CA MET A 44 -9.28 -1.95 -11.68
C MET A 44 -8.20 -2.52 -10.76
N ALA A 45 -7.85 -3.79 -10.98
CA ALA A 45 -6.81 -4.49 -10.23
C ALA A 45 -6.00 -5.39 -11.14
N TYR A 46 -4.70 -5.48 -10.86
CA TYR A 46 -3.82 -6.50 -11.41
C TYR A 46 -3.94 -7.76 -10.57
N VAL A 47 -4.40 -8.84 -11.17
CA VAL A 47 -4.68 -10.11 -10.50
C VAL A 47 -3.79 -11.19 -11.07
N CYS A 48 -3.28 -12.08 -10.22
CA CYS A 48 -2.56 -13.25 -10.68
C CYS A 48 -3.44 -14.08 -11.64
N SER A 49 -2.89 -14.53 -12.76
CA SER A 49 -3.59 -15.44 -13.70
C SER A 49 -4.04 -16.77 -13.09
N ARG A 50 -3.45 -17.19 -11.96
CA ARG A 50 -3.84 -18.38 -11.19
C ARG A 50 -4.88 -18.09 -10.09
N TYR A 51 -5.53 -16.92 -10.11
CA TYR A 51 -6.60 -16.60 -9.16
C TYR A 51 -7.83 -17.51 -9.39
N PRO A 52 -8.49 -18.03 -8.35
CA PRO A 52 -8.30 -17.74 -6.92
C PRO A 52 -7.23 -18.58 -6.21
N ALA A 53 -6.63 -19.60 -6.82
CA ALA A 53 -5.69 -20.50 -6.14
C ALA A 53 -4.44 -19.79 -5.56
N CYS A 54 -3.93 -18.75 -6.23
CA CYS A 54 -2.83 -17.93 -5.70
C CYS A 54 -3.29 -16.75 -4.82
N ASP A 55 -4.56 -16.35 -4.95
CA ASP A 55 -5.20 -15.21 -4.26
C ASP A 55 -4.35 -13.93 -4.11
N SER A 56 -3.63 -13.60 -5.18
CA SER A 56 -2.70 -12.48 -5.20
C SER A 56 -3.15 -11.43 -6.19
N TYR A 57 -3.28 -10.19 -5.72
CA TYR A 57 -3.63 -9.06 -6.56
C TYR A 57 -3.09 -7.74 -5.98
N VAL A 58 -3.14 -6.69 -6.78
CA VAL A 58 -2.92 -5.31 -6.36
C VAL A 58 -3.87 -4.38 -7.10
N MET A 59 -4.40 -3.39 -6.39
CA MET A 59 -5.27 -2.38 -6.99
C MET A 59 -4.47 -1.47 -7.94
N ALA A 60 -5.15 -0.93 -8.95
CA ALA A 60 -4.57 0.05 -9.85
C ALA A 60 -5.08 1.46 -9.50
N HIS A 61 -4.23 2.47 -9.69
CA HIS A 61 -4.60 3.87 -9.55
C HIS A 61 -5.68 4.24 -10.58
N PRO A 62 -6.77 4.89 -10.16
CA PRO A 62 -7.77 5.42 -11.10
C PRO A 62 -7.10 6.38 -12.10
N GLY A 63 -7.45 6.27 -13.37
CA GLY A 63 -6.93 7.14 -14.44
C GLY A 63 -5.62 6.65 -15.06
N THR A 64 -4.60 6.30 -14.26
CA THR A 64 -3.30 5.86 -14.80
C THR A 64 -3.20 4.35 -15.01
N LEU A 65 -4.03 3.57 -14.31
CA LEU A 65 -3.95 2.10 -14.26
C LEU A 65 -2.60 1.59 -13.75
N GLU A 66 -1.80 2.43 -13.10
CA GLU A 66 -0.54 2.00 -12.49
C GLU A 66 -0.82 1.18 -11.23
N PRO A 67 -0.05 0.12 -10.96
CA PRO A 67 -0.25 -0.67 -9.75
C PRO A 67 0.08 0.17 -8.51
N MET A 68 -0.77 0.12 -7.48
CA MET A 68 -0.55 0.81 -6.20
C MET A 68 0.60 0.22 -5.37
N GLY A 69 1.23 -0.84 -5.85
CA GLY A 69 2.21 -1.64 -5.13
C GLY A 69 2.56 -2.93 -5.86
N SER A 70 3.27 -3.83 -5.19
CA SER A 70 3.47 -5.19 -5.72
C SER A 70 2.27 -6.10 -5.43
N LEU A 71 2.08 -7.15 -6.24
CA LEU A 71 1.03 -8.15 -5.98
C LEU A 71 1.20 -8.76 -4.59
N ALA A 72 0.12 -8.79 -3.84
CA ALA A 72 0.11 -9.30 -2.48
C ALA A 72 -0.95 -10.39 -2.32
N GLY A 73 -0.52 -11.50 -1.70
CA GLY A 73 -1.43 -12.52 -1.17
C GLY A 73 -2.23 -11.98 0.02
N PRO A 74 -3.17 -12.77 0.56
CA PRO A 74 -4.09 -12.33 1.60
C PRO A 74 -3.38 -11.81 2.85
N LYS A 75 -2.39 -12.55 3.34
CA LYS A 75 -1.59 -12.21 4.52
C LYS A 75 -0.86 -10.87 4.35
N LEU A 76 -0.14 -10.70 3.24
CA LEU A 76 0.58 -9.47 2.95
C LEU A 76 -0.38 -8.28 2.75
N ARG A 77 -1.55 -8.48 2.14
CA ARG A 77 -2.59 -7.43 2.03
C ARG A 77 -3.06 -6.96 3.41
N GLN A 78 -3.32 -7.90 4.33
CA GLN A 78 -3.71 -7.57 5.71
C GLN A 78 -2.60 -6.83 6.46
N LEU A 79 -1.35 -7.28 6.33
CA LEU A 79 -0.20 -6.61 6.95
C LEU A 79 0.01 -5.20 6.42
N ARG A 80 -0.09 -4.99 5.10
CA ARG A 80 0.00 -3.64 4.51
C ARG A 80 -1.13 -2.73 4.97
N TYR A 81 -2.36 -3.25 5.08
CA TYR A 81 -3.48 -2.51 5.62
C TYR A 81 -3.25 -2.10 7.07
N ALA A 82 -2.79 -3.04 7.91
CA ALA A 82 -2.46 -2.77 9.31
C ALA A 82 -1.30 -1.76 9.44
N ALA A 83 -0.25 -1.91 8.64
CA ALA A 83 0.88 -0.98 8.61
C ALA A 83 0.42 0.43 8.23
N HIS A 84 -0.39 0.58 7.17
CA HIS A 84 -0.99 1.87 6.83
C HIS A 84 -1.82 2.43 7.99
N ARG A 85 -2.63 1.61 8.65
CA ARG A 85 -3.48 2.05 9.75
C ARG A 85 -2.65 2.59 10.92
N GLU A 86 -1.63 1.87 11.37
CA GLU A 86 -0.79 2.32 12.50
C GLU A 86 0.09 3.51 12.10
N PHE A 87 0.71 3.47 10.92
CA PHE A 87 1.51 4.57 10.39
C PHE A 87 0.71 5.87 10.28
N ASN A 88 -0.52 5.80 9.76
CA ASN A 88 -1.36 6.98 9.58
C ASN A 88 -1.68 7.69 10.90
N LYS A 89 -1.77 6.95 12.02
CA LYS A 89 -2.00 7.54 13.34
C LYS A 89 -0.90 8.54 13.74
N LEU A 90 0.33 8.32 13.30
CA LEU A 90 1.46 9.20 13.63
C LEU A 90 1.17 10.65 13.23
N TYR A 91 0.74 10.88 11.99
CA TYR A 91 0.44 12.23 11.52
C TYR A 91 -1.03 12.64 11.73
N GLN A 92 -1.97 11.69 11.81
CA GLN A 92 -3.38 12.01 12.11
C GLN A 92 -3.59 12.44 13.56
N SER A 93 -2.71 12.04 14.49
CA SER A 93 -2.74 12.49 15.88
C SER A 93 -2.38 13.98 16.05
N GLY A 94 -1.81 14.60 15.02
CA GLY A 94 -1.26 15.96 15.07
C GLY A 94 0.05 16.08 15.84
N LEU A 95 0.64 14.96 16.30
CA LEU A 95 1.94 14.94 17.00
C LEU A 95 3.14 15.04 16.04
N MET A 96 2.90 14.76 14.75
CA MET A 96 3.91 14.68 13.72
C MET A 96 3.33 15.20 12.40
N SER A 97 4.11 15.93 11.60
CA SER A 97 3.65 16.29 10.26
C SER A 97 3.64 15.06 9.35
N LYS A 98 2.83 15.09 8.29
CA LYS A 98 2.84 14.02 7.28
C LYS A 98 4.22 13.85 6.66
N ARG A 99 4.93 14.94 6.38
CA ARG A 99 6.29 14.90 5.82
C ARG A 99 7.24 14.17 6.76
N ASP A 100 7.22 14.52 8.05
CA ASP A 100 8.10 13.90 9.03
C ASP A 100 7.76 12.41 9.20
N ALA A 101 6.47 12.04 9.18
CA ALA A 101 6.06 10.64 9.23
C ALA A 101 6.66 9.84 8.08
N TYR A 102 6.62 10.35 6.85
CA TYR A 102 7.25 9.67 5.69
C TYR A 102 8.79 9.65 5.78
N GLN A 103 9.42 10.68 6.35
CA GLN A 103 10.85 10.66 6.62
C GLN A 103 11.23 9.57 7.63
N TRP A 104 10.47 9.46 8.72
CA TRP A 104 10.63 8.39 9.72
C TRP A 104 10.40 7.00 9.11
N LEU A 105 9.38 6.85 8.27
CA LEU A 105 9.10 5.60 7.57
C LEU A 105 10.30 5.16 6.72
N ALA A 106 10.87 6.10 5.94
CA ALA A 106 12.04 5.86 5.11
C ALA A 106 13.25 5.36 5.92
N MET A 107 13.51 5.99 7.07
CA MET A 107 14.56 5.55 8.00
C MET A 107 14.28 4.17 8.59
N THR A 108 13.03 3.90 8.97
CA THR A 108 12.60 2.64 9.60
C THR A 108 12.74 1.45 8.66
N VAL A 109 12.40 1.64 7.38
CA VAL A 109 12.50 0.57 6.36
C VAL A 109 13.83 0.61 5.59
N GLN A 110 14.75 1.48 5.98
CA GLN A 110 16.07 1.65 5.36
C GLN A 110 16.00 1.85 3.84
N ALA A 111 15.03 2.64 3.38
CA ALA A 111 14.85 2.94 1.96
C ALA A 111 14.88 4.45 1.72
N PRO A 112 15.33 4.90 0.53
CA PRO A 112 15.15 6.29 0.12
C PRO A 112 13.69 6.70 0.22
N MET A 113 13.42 7.96 0.56
CA MET A 113 12.05 8.48 0.73
C MET A 113 11.17 8.24 -0.51
N ALA A 114 11.74 8.32 -1.71
CA ALA A 114 11.05 8.03 -2.98
C ALA A 114 10.59 6.57 -3.14
N HIS A 115 11.13 5.65 -2.34
CA HIS A 115 10.82 4.22 -2.37
C HIS A 115 10.16 3.73 -1.06
N ALA A 116 10.00 4.60 -0.06
CA ALA A 116 9.40 4.30 1.23
C ALA A 116 7.86 4.24 1.15
N HIS A 117 7.36 3.29 0.37
CA HIS A 117 5.92 3.07 0.16
C HIS A 117 5.49 1.73 0.75
N ILE A 118 4.54 1.76 1.70
CA ILE A 118 3.98 0.56 2.35
C ILE A 118 3.42 -0.45 1.32
N GLY A 119 2.89 0.04 0.19
CA GLY A 119 2.43 -0.79 -0.93
C GLY A 119 3.51 -1.67 -1.59
N HIS A 120 4.79 -1.41 -1.34
CA HIS A 120 5.91 -2.20 -1.86
C HIS A 120 6.60 -3.04 -0.79
N LEU A 121 6.27 -2.84 0.49
CA LEU A 121 6.90 -3.58 1.58
C LEU A 121 6.49 -5.06 1.57
N GLY A 122 7.43 -5.91 1.97
CA GLY A 122 7.19 -7.32 2.29
C GLY A 122 6.68 -7.50 3.72
N GLU A 123 6.34 -8.74 4.08
CA GLU A 123 5.70 -9.05 5.38
C GLU A 123 6.53 -8.57 6.58
N TYR A 124 7.85 -8.81 6.56
CA TYR A 124 8.76 -8.40 7.63
C TYR A 124 8.70 -6.89 7.90
N TYR A 125 8.93 -6.07 6.87
CA TYR A 125 8.91 -4.62 7.04
C TYR A 125 7.52 -4.08 7.35
N CYS A 126 6.44 -4.72 6.88
CA CYS A 126 5.10 -4.35 7.35
C CYS A 126 4.97 -4.54 8.86
N GLN A 127 5.49 -5.65 9.41
CA GLN A 127 5.47 -5.89 10.85
C GLN A 127 6.30 -4.86 11.61
N VAL A 128 7.52 -4.59 11.15
CA VAL A 128 8.39 -3.54 11.72
C VAL A 128 7.67 -2.19 11.75
N VAL A 129 7.04 -1.78 10.64
CA VAL A 129 6.30 -0.52 10.58
C VAL A 129 5.13 -0.49 11.56
N ILE A 130 4.42 -1.62 11.74
CA ILE A 130 3.31 -1.72 12.70
C ILE A 130 3.81 -1.48 14.12
N ASP A 131 4.87 -2.18 14.51
CA ASP A 131 5.38 -2.16 15.88
C ASP A 131 6.06 -0.82 16.21
N GLU A 132 6.92 -0.34 15.32
CA GLU A 132 7.61 0.94 15.49
C GLU A 132 6.66 2.14 15.44
N SER A 133 5.58 2.08 14.63
CA SER A 133 4.56 3.15 14.61
C SER A 133 3.83 3.23 15.94
N ARG A 134 3.49 2.08 16.55
CA ARG A 134 2.82 2.04 17.85
C ARG A 134 3.71 2.60 18.95
N LYS A 135 4.99 2.18 18.95
CA LYS A 135 6.00 2.63 19.90
C LYS A 135 6.19 4.15 19.82
N LEU A 136 6.44 4.68 18.62
CA LEU A 136 6.63 6.11 18.43
C LEU A 136 5.38 6.91 18.83
N LEU A 137 4.19 6.44 18.49
CA LEU A 137 2.96 7.12 18.87
C LEU A 137 2.81 7.21 20.40
N GLN A 138 3.09 6.12 21.11
CA GLN A 138 3.04 6.06 22.57
C GLN A 138 4.04 7.04 23.19
N GLU A 139 5.30 7.02 22.74
CA GLU A 139 6.35 7.93 23.21
C GLU A 139 5.97 9.41 23.02
N ARG A 140 5.38 9.75 21.87
CA ARG A 140 4.94 11.13 21.58
C ARG A 140 3.76 11.58 22.43
N LEU A 141 2.81 10.66 22.71
CA LEU A 141 1.68 10.95 23.59
C LEU A 141 2.14 11.19 25.02
N GLU A 142 3.06 10.36 25.53
CA GLU A 142 3.65 10.54 26.86
C GLU A 142 4.41 11.86 26.98
N GLN A 143 5.22 12.21 25.98
CA GLN A 143 5.91 13.51 25.92
C GLN A 143 4.93 14.68 25.97
N LYS A 144 3.84 14.62 25.19
CA LYS A 144 2.80 15.66 25.19
C LYS A 144 2.10 15.79 26.54
N ASN A 145 1.82 14.68 27.21
CA ASN A 145 1.18 14.70 28.53
C ASN A 145 2.10 15.34 29.59
N LYS A 146 3.37 14.95 29.62
CA LYS A 146 4.37 15.56 30.52
C LYS A 146 4.50 17.08 30.32
N LEU A 147 4.53 17.53 29.06
CA LEU A 147 4.58 18.96 28.74
C LEU A 147 3.34 19.73 29.23
N LYS A 148 2.15 19.10 29.18
CA LYS A 148 0.91 19.70 29.70
C LYS A 148 0.89 19.80 31.22
N GLU A 149 1.38 18.80 31.93
CA GLU A 149 1.48 18.81 33.40
C GLU A 149 2.39 19.95 33.88
N VAL A 150 3.53 20.16 33.19
CA VAL A 150 4.44 21.27 33.51
C VAL A 150 3.81 22.64 33.21
N ALA A 151 3.03 22.77 32.13
CA ALA A 151 2.41 24.03 31.74
C ALA A 151 1.14 24.40 32.55
N GLY A 152 0.47 23.40 33.16
CA GLY A 152 -0.76 23.60 33.93
C GLY A 152 -0.57 23.76 35.44
N GLY A 153 0.69 23.76 35.92
CA GLY A 153 1.05 23.89 37.33
C GLY A 153 1.46 25.29 37.77
N ALA A 154 0.97 26.35 37.11
CA ALA A 154 1.19 27.75 37.47
C ALA A 154 -0.08 28.40 38.01
#